data_AF-A0A7J7BUA8-F1
#
_entry.id   AF-A0A7J7BUA8-F1
#
_cell.length_a   1.000
_cell.length_b   1.000
_cell.length_c   1.000
_cell.angle_alpha   90.00
_cell.angle_beta   90.00
_cell.angle_gamma   90.00
#
_symmetry.space_group_name_H-M   'P 1'
#
loop_
_entity.id
_entity.type
_entity.pdbx_description
1 polymer ?
#
loop_
_entity_poly.entity_id
_entity_poly.type
_entity_poly.pdbx_seq_one_letter_code
_entity_poly.pdbx_strand_id
1 'polypeptide(L)'
;MHGGRSLFLVTDSGLIFEHVYTENVWLWLRHDSPIAIKGALGNYNGSLFLVDIYGSLLIRERSGSELTWINCTAMRKGRQVIGGPPWDAIPGKDMKVTSEDAIFFTSKNGRLLQFTVALRKFKWKDCKHPPGTKVSSIIDQELFRENIVFVIGRNGRLYQYNRVIELWHEHYQSQHLVLSRVPGTAMRSSLLSLTGSLFMLSEDGGLVEYHWNSLDGWSWVEHGTPHREVTLVGSPSPCFEGNSLFLIGSDGKVYLRYMEQMIWRWKNCGFPSWGQVNVEDQRRAEAADVREAVCTDEQKPNDINKHCNTKVSSTRPIPYSEDSVIFELRDGRLAEIQRGEDSQWTWSRIISTPTSLCLENYWTAVAS
;
A
#
# COMPACT_ATOMS: atom_id res chain seq x y z
N MET A 1 -0.92 -25.34 10.56
CA MET A 1 -1.42 -24.45 9.50
C MET A 1 -0.20 -23.80 8.88
N HIS A 2 0.12 -24.07 7.60
CA HIS A 2 0.90 -23.07 6.88
C HIS A 2 0.06 -21.80 6.92
N GLY A 3 0.57 -20.74 7.54
CA GLY A 3 -0.07 -19.43 7.56
C GLY A 3 -0.10 -18.90 6.13
N GLY A 4 -1.09 -19.35 5.36
CA GLY A 4 -1.18 -19.11 3.93
C GLY A 4 -1.18 -17.62 3.66
N ARG A 5 -0.15 -17.15 2.97
CA ARG A 5 -0.08 -15.80 2.44
C ARG A 5 -1.06 -15.75 1.26
N SER A 6 -2.02 -14.84 1.31
CA SER A 6 -2.91 -14.57 0.18
C SER A 6 -2.87 -13.09 -0.20
N LEU A 7 -3.06 -12.84 -1.49
CA LEU A 7 -3.17 -11.49 -2.04
C LEU A 7 -4.57 -11.32 -2.61
N PHE A 8 -5.18 -10.18 -2.34
CA PHE A 8 -6.49 -9.84 -2.88
C PHE A 8 -6.35 -8.85 -4.02
N LEU A 9 -7.02 -9.13 -5.13
CA LEU A 9 -7.14 -8.25 -6.29
C LEU A 9 -8.61 -7.85 -6.42
N VAL A 10 -8.88 -6.55 -6.45
CA VAL A 10 -10.19 -5.99 -6.81
C VAL A 10 -10.04 -5.35 -8.19
N THR A 11 -10.84 -5.81 -9.14
CA THR A 11 -10.76 -5.36 -10.53
C THR A 11 -11.61 -4.11 -10.77
N ASP A 12 -11.38 -3.40 -11.88
CA ASP A 12 -12.19 -2.23 -12.26
C ASP A 12 -13.68 -2.58 -12.48
N SER A 13 -13.97 -3.82 -12.87
CA SER A 13 -15.35 -4.35 -12.98
C SER A 13 -15.99 -4.67 -11.63
N GLY A 14 -15.21 -4.55 -10.54
CA GLY A 14 -15.60 -4.80 -9.17
C GLY A 14 -15.69 -6.26 -8.76
N LEU A 15 -14.98 -7.14 -9.49
CA LEU A 15 -14.76 -8.54 -9.11
C LEU A 15 -13.61 -8.64 -8.12
N ILE A 16 -13.64 -9.69 -7.30
CA ILE A 16 -12.65 -9.94 -6.25
C ILE A 16 -12.00 -11.29 -6.50
N PHE A 17 -10.68 -11.31 -6.50
CA PHE A 17 -9.89 -12.53 -6.59
C PHE A 17 -8.92 -12.62 -5.42
N GLU A 18 -8.74 -13.83 -4.88
CA GLU A 18 -7.73 -14.16 -3.87
C GLU A 18 -6.68 -15.05 -4.53
N HIS A 19 -5.44 -14.57 -4.64
CA HIS A 19 -4.29 -15.38 -5.03
C HIS A 19 -3.78 -16.10 -3.78
N VAL A 20 -3.96 -17.41 -3.72
CA VAL A 20 -3.66 -18.22 -2.54
C VAL A 20 -2.73 -19.37 -2.90
N TYR A 21 -1.82 -19.68 -1.98
CA TYR A 21 -0.98 -20.86 -2.05
C TYR A 21 -1.62 -21.99 -1.25
N THR A 22 -2.05 -23.03 -1.94
CA THR A 22 -2.63 -24.23 -1.33
C THR A 22 -2.16 -25.47 -2.07
N GLU A 23 -1.91 -26.56 -1.36
CA GLU A 23 -1.51 -27.85 -1.95
C GLU A 23 -0.29 -27.74 -2.90
N ASN A 24 0.66 -26.88 -2.55
CA ASN A 24 1.86 -26.57 -3.35
C ASN A 24 1.61 -25.91 -4.72
N VAL A 25 0.43 -25.32 -4.93
CA VAL A 25 0.08 -24.61 -6.16
C VAL A 25 -0.45 -23.22 -5.83
N TRP A 26 -0.07 -22.24 -6.65
CA TRP A 26 -0.66 -20.90 -6.65
C TRP A 26 -1.91 -20.89 -7.52
N LEU A 27 -3.03 -20.42 -6.94
CA LEU A 27 -4.30 -20.37 -7.66
C LEU A 27 -5.07 -19.09 -7.34
N TRP A 28 -5.86 -18.64 -8.31
CA TRP A 28 -6.76 -17.50 -8.17
C TRP A 28 -8.17 -18.00 -7.84
N LEU A 29 -8.66 -17.67 -6.65
CA LEU A 29 -10.03 -17.92 -6.24
C LEU A 29 -10.88 -16.68 -6.46
N ARG A 30 -11.97 -16.81 -7.21
CA ARG A 30 -12.98 -15.75 -7.32
C ARG A 30 -13.86 -15.76 -6.07
N HIS A 31 -14.11 -14.59 -5.49
CA HIS A 31 -15.10 -14.42 -4.44
C HIS A 31 -16.31 -13.69 -4.98
N ASP A 32 -17.47 -14.34 -4.91
CA ASP A 32 -18.71 -13.70 -5.31
C ASP A 32 -19.17 -12.72 -4.23
N SER A 33 -19.42 -11.49 -4.66
CA SER A 33 -20.02 -10.44 -3.88
C SER A 33 -21.38 -10.07 -4.48
N PRO A 34 -22.36 -9.69 -3.64
CA PRO A 34 -23.68 -9.30 -4.13
C PRO A 34 -23.67 -7.97 -4.90
N ILE A 35 -22.65 -7.13 -4.66
CA ILE A 35 -22.46 -5.82 -5.26
C ILE A 35 -21.01 -5.71 -5.73
N ALA A 36 -20.79 -5.03 -6.84
CA ALA A 36 -19.45 -4.71 -7.34
C ALA A 36 -18.63 -3.95 -6.28
N ILE A 37 -17.43 -4.45 -6.00
CA ILE A 37 -16.52 -3.87 -5.02
C ILE A 37 -15.61 -2.85 -5.68
N LYS A 38 -15.48 -1.67 -5.06
CA LYS A 38 -14.60 -0.60 -5.55
C LYS A 38 -13.16 -0.75 -5.05
N GLY A 39 -12.96 -1.33 -3.87
CA GLY A 39 -11.62 -1.57 -3.34
C GLY A 39 -11.61 -2.10 -1.91
N ALA A 40 -10.43 -2.52 -1.47
CA ALA A 40 -10.17 -2.87 -0.07
C ALA A 40 -9.77 -1.61 0.71
N LEU A 41 -10.30 -1.47 1.93
CA LEU A 41 -10.02 -0.34 2.81
C LEU A 41 -9.25 -0.75 4.07
N GLY A 42 -9.12 -2.04 4.38
CA GLY A 42 -8.32 -2.48 5.54
C GLY A 42 -8.53 -3.95 5.87
N ASN A 43 -7.79 -4.45 6.83
CA ASN A 43 -7.91 -5.80 7.36
C ASN A 43 -7.86 -5.78 8.88
N TYR A 44 -8.52 -6.73 9.52
CA TYR A 44 -8.42 -6.92 10.96
C TYR A 44 -8.75 -8.37 11.33
N ASN A 45 -7.84 -9.01 12.07
CA ASN A 45 -8.00 -10.38 12.56
C ASN A 45 -8.48 -11.38 11.48
N GLY A 46 -7.85 -11.35 10.30
CA GLY A 46 -8.19 -12.19 9.14
C GLY A 46 -9.44 -11.76 8.35
N SER A 47 -10.18 -10.76 8.81
CA SER A 47 -11.32 -10.18 8.09
C SER A 47 -10.86 -9.08 7.14
N LEU A 48 -11.47 -9.01 5.97
CA LEU A 48 -11.17 -7.98 4.96
C LEU A 48 -12.31 -6.96 4.90
N PHE A 49 -11.96 -5.68 4.98
CA PHE A 49 -12.89 -4.56 4.89
C PHE A 49 -12.87 -4.02 3.46
N LEU A 50 -14.02 -4.09 2.81
CA LEU A 50 -14.21 -3.74 1.41
C LEU A 50 -15.24 -2.64 1.28
N VAL A 51 -15.11 -1.81 0.26
CA VAL A 51 -16.08 -0.77 -0.06
C VAL A 51 -16.69 -1.04 -1.42
N ASP A 52 -18.02 -1.00 -1.51
CA ASP A 52 -18.72 -1.15 -2.78
C ASP A 52 -18.71 0.15 -3.62
N ILE A 53 -19.23 0.08 -4.84
CA ILE A 53 -19.36 1.25 -5.74
C ILE A 53 -20.24 2.38 -5.17
N TYR A 54 -21.11 2.09 -4.20
CA TYR A 54 -21.99 3.06 -3.54
C TYR A 54 -21.36 3.66 -2.27
N GLY A 55 -20.20 3.16 -1.83
CA GLY A 55 -19.53 3.58 -0.61
C GLY A 55 -19.99 2.82 0.65
N SER A 56 -20.71 1.70 0.52
CA SER A 56 -21.06 0.85 1.66
C SER A 56 -19.84 0.06 2.12
N LEU A 57 -19.57 0.06 3.42
CA LEU A 57 -18.54 -0.75 4.04
C LEU A 57 -19.08 -2.17 4.28
N LEU A 58 -18.35 -3.15 3.76
CA LEU A 58 -18.63 -4.57 3.86
C LEU A 58 -17.46 -5.26 4.55
N ILE A 59 -17.75 -6.18 5.46
CA ILE A 59 -16.76 -7.13 5.96
C ILE A 59 -16.92 -8.43 5.19
N ARG A 60 -15.81 -8.94 4.64
CA ARG A 60 -15.67 -10.31 4.17
C ARG A 60 -14.96 -11.11 5.25
N GLU A 61 -15.62 -12.16 5.70
CA GLU A 61 -15.11 -13.12 6.67
C GLU A 61 -15.15 -14.54 6.11
N ARG A 62 -14.23 -15.38 6.56
CA ARG A 62 -14.23 -16.80 6.25
C ARG A 62 -14.69 -17.57 7.47
N SER A 63 -15.78 -18.32 7.33
CA SER A 63 -16.31 -19.21 8.38
C SER A 63 -16.21 -20.64 7.86
N GLY A 64 -15.11 -21.32 8.19
CA GLY A 64 -14.79 -22.63 7.62
C GLY A 64 -14.57 -22.55 6.10
N SER A 65 -15.40 -23.27 5.33
CA SER A 65 -15.39 -23.25 3.87
C SER A 65 -16.23 -22.13 3.26
N GLU A 66 -17.10 -21.48 4.04
CA GLU A 66 -18.03 -20.48 3.53
C GLU A 66 -17.51 -19.05 3.71
N LEU A 67 -17.95 -18.18 2.80
CA LEU A 67 -17.69 -16.74 2.86
C LEU A 67 -18.93 -16.02 3.35
N THR A 68 -18.76 -15.23 4.40
CA THR A 68 -19.82 -14.41 4.96
C THR A 68 -19.55 -12.94 4.67
N TRP A 69 -20.62 -12.23 4.32
CA TRP A 69 -20.60 -10.81 4.01
C TRP A 69 -21.45 -10.06 5.02
N ILE A 70 -20.87 -9.09 5.71
CA ILE A 70 -21.57 -8.28 6.72
C ILE A 70 -21.60 -6.84 6.24
N ASN A 71 -22.81 -6.27 6.12
CA ASN A 71 -22.98 -4.87 5.77
C ASN A 71 -22.85 -3.96 7.00
N CYS A 72 -21.68 -3.35 7.15
CA CYS A 72 -21.38 -2.42 8.26
C CYS A 72 -22.13 -1.10 8.12
N THR A 73 -22.40 -0.64 6.89
CA THR A 73 -23.13 0.62 6.66
C THR A 73 -24.60 0.50 7.05
N ALA A 74 -25.20 -0.69 6.99
CA ALA A 74 -26.57 -0.94 7.46
C ALA A 74 -26.72 -0.91 8.99
N MET A 75 -25.60 -0.92 9.74
CA MET A 75 -25.61 -0.87 11.19
C MET A 75 -26.03 0.51 11.72
N ARG A 76 -26.37 0.58 13.02
CA ARG A 76 -26.74 1.84 13.67
C ARG A 76 -25.63 2.89 13.51
N LYS A 77 -26.02 4.09 13.04
CA LYS A 77 -25.11 5.20 12.71
C LYS A 77 -24.11 4.89 11.60
N GLY A 78 -24.34 3.85 10.81
CA GLY A 78 -23.56 3.57 9.61
C GLY A 78 -23.55 4.73 8.63
N ARG A 79 -22.44 4.85 7.91
CA ARG A 79 -22.18 5.92 6.96
C ARG A 79 -21.46 5.34 5.73
N GLN A 80 -21.54 6.07 4.63
CA GLN A 80 -20.77 5.78 3.44
C GLN A 80 -19.32 6.24 3.59
N VAL A 81 -18.40 5.39 3.14
CA VAL A 81 -16.95 5.60 3.18
C VAL A 81 -16.38 5.66 1.76
N ILE A 82 -15.26 6.35 1.60
CA ILE A 82 -14.55 6.50 0.32
C ILE A 82 -13.07 6.14 0.40
N GLY A 83 -12.53 6.01 1.61
CA GLY A 83 -11.12 5.69 1.84
C GLY A 83 -10.90 5.11 3.23
N GLY A 84 -9.80 4.39 3.36
CA GLY A 84 -9.36 3.75 4.59
C GLY A 84 -8.00 4.27 5.03
N PRO A 85 -7.47 3.72 6.13
CA PRO A 85 -6.11 3.97 6.56
C PRO A 85 -5.11 3.28 5.62
N PRO A 86 -3.85 3.73 5.62
CA PRO A 86 -2.77 2.99 4.97
C PRO A 86 -2.58 1.60 5.58
N TRP A 87 -2.06 0.66 4.79
CA TRP A 87 -1.73 -0.70 5.24
C TRP A 87 -0.30 -0.77 5.76
N ASP A 88 0.03 0.13 6.68
CA ASP A 88 1.34 0.17 7.31
C ASP A 88 1.37 -0.76 8.51
N ALA A 89 2.52 -1.38 8.72
CA ALA A 89 2.79 -2.22 9.89
C ALA A 89 4.14 -1.82 10.49
N ILE A 90 4.30 -2.07 11.79
CA ILE A 90 5.59 -1.93 12.45
C ILE A 90 6.32 -3.27 12.29
N PRO A 91 7.56 -3.30 11.76
CA PRO A 91 8.33 -4.53 11.59
C PRO A 91 8.41 -5.33 12.89
N GLY A 92 8.25 -6.65 12.81
CA GLY A 92 8.35 -7.56 13.95
C GLY A 92 7.22 -7.47 14.99
N LYS A 93 6.11 -6.77 14.69
CA LYS A 93 4.94 -6.68 15.58
C LYS A 93 3.75 -7.44 15.02
N ASP A 94 3.35 -8.50 15.72
CA ASP A 94 1.98 -8.99 15.63
C ASP A 94 1.05 -7.97 16.31
N MET A 95 0.02 -7.48 15.59
CA MET A 95 -1.01 -6.64 16.20
C MET A 95 -1.70 -7.43 17.32
N LYS A 96 -1.35 -7.12 18.57
CA LYS A 96 -2.07 -7.64 19.73
C LYS A 96 -3.48 -7.08 19.69
N VAL A 97 -4.45 -7.96 19.48
CA VAL A 97 -5.88 -7.63 19.53
C VAL A 97 -6.22 -7.09 20.91
N THR A 98 -6.72 -5.86 20.97
CA THR A 98 -7.15 -5.22 22.21
C THR A 98 -8.68 -5.13 22.26
N SER A 99 -9.22 -4.84 23.45
CA SER A 99 -10.65 -4.58 23.65
C SER A 99 -11.12 -3.25 23.06
N GLU A 100 -10.21 -2.43 22.56
CA GLU A 100 -10.50 -1.08 22.06
C GLU A 100 -10.11 -0.88 20.58
N ASP A 101 -9.72 -1.92 19.87
CA ASP A 101 -9.34 -1.82 18.46
C ASP A 101 -10.45 -1.22 17.58
N ALA A 102 -10.04 -0.29 16.73
CA ALA A 102 -10.88 0.40 15.78
C ALA A 102 -10.14 0.65 14.48
N ILE A 103 -10.90 0.70 13.38
CA ILE A 103 -10.40 1.10 12.07
C ILE A 103 -11.00 2.46 11.72
N PHE A 104 -10.20 3.34 11.13
CA PHE A 104 -10.63 4.67 10.74
C PHE A 104 -10.89 4.76 9.23
N PHE A 105 -11.95 5.45 8.86
CA PHE A 105 -12.36 5.64 7.46
C PHE A 105 -12.64 7.10 7.15
N THR A 106 -12.46 7.47 5.89
CA THR A 106 -12.89 8.77 5.38
C THR A 106 -14.28 8.64 4.74
N SER A 107 -15.20 9.51 5.12
CA SER A 107 -16.54 9.56 4.50
C SER A 107 -16.57 10.40 3.24
N LYS A 108 -17.56 10.16 2.37
CA LYS A 108 -17.81 10.97 1.17
C LYS A 108 -17.93 12.48 1.47
N ASN A 109 -18.48 12.80 2.64
CA ASN A 109 -18.68 14.18 3.09
C ASN A 109 -17.41 14.80 3.72
N GLY A 110 -16.30 14.07 3.79
CA GLY A 110 -15.02 14.57 4.29
C GLY A 110 -14.90 14.58 5.81
N ARG A 111 -15.55 13.62 6.47
CA ARG A 111 -15.47 13.40 7.93
C ARG A 111 -14.67 12.14 8.22
N LEU A 112 -13.91 12.14 9.31
CA LEU A 112 -13.25 10.97 9.87
C LEU A 112 -14.28 10.13 10.63
N LEU A 113 -14.33 8.84 10.35
CA LEU A 113 -15.21 7.89 11.00
C LEU A 113 -14.37 6.84 11.71
N GLN A 114 -14.71 6.52 12.94
CA GLN A 114 -14.14 5.42 13.69
C GLN A 114 -15.12 4.25 13.69
N PHE A 115 -14.63 3.07 13.34
CA PHE A 115 -15.39 1.82 13.39
C PHE A 115 -14.73 0.87 14.39
N THR A 116 -15.35 0.69 15.55
CA THR A 116 -14.86 -0.26 16.56
C THR A 116 -15.02 -1.68 16.04
N VAL A 117 -13.93 -2.45 16.05
CA VAL A 117 -13.87 -3.85 15.56
C VAL A 117 -13.57 -4.85 16.68
N ALA A 118 -13.05 -4.37 17.81
CA ALA A 118 -12.72 -5.19 18.96
C ALA A 118 -13.90 -6.06 19.42
N LEU A 119 -13.61 -7.34 19.67
CA LEU A 119 -14.57 -8.34 20.18
C LEU A 119 -15.86 -8.43 19.35
N ARG A 120 -15.81 -8.07 18.06
CA ARG A 120 -16.99 -7.97 17.16
C ARG A 120 -18.08 -7.01 17.65
N LYS A 121 -17.76 -6.06 18.53
CA LYS A 121 -18.68 -5.03 19.02
C LYS A 121 -18.75 -3.85 18.06
N PHE A 122 -19.21 -4.13 16.84
CA PHE A 122 -19.24 -3.18 15.73
C PHE A 122 -20.01 -1.91 16.07
N LYS A 123 -19.31 -0.78 16.09
CA LYS A 123 -19.88 0.51 16.44
C LYS A 123 -19.26 1.63 15.63
N TRP A 124 -20.13 2.42 15.00
CA TRP A 124 -19.74 3.65 14.33
C TRP A 124 -19.68 4.82 15.31
N LYS A 125 -18.60 5.59 15.21
CA LYS A 125 -18.43 6.90 15.81
C LYS A 125 -17.98 7.87 14.73
N ASP A 126 -18.50 9.08 14.84
CA ASP A 126 -18.25 10.17 13.91
C ASP A 126 -17.30 11.16 14.59
N CYS A 127 -16.05 11.16 14.13
CA CYS A 127 -14.96 11.99 14.65
C CYS A 127 -14.96 13.40 14.06
N LYS A 128 -16.00 13.75 13.28
CA LYS A 128 -16.15 15.03 12.58
C LYS A 128 -14.99 15.27 11.61
N HIS A 129 -14.65 16.52 11.37
CA HIS A 129 -13.54 16.94 10.51
C HIS A 129 -12.76 18.03 11.25
N PRO A 130 -11.49 18.28 10.88
CA PRO A 130 -10.72 19.38 11.45
C PRO A 130 -11.38 20.74 11.18
N PRO A 131 -11.09 21.76 12.00
CA PRO A 131 -11.60 23.12 11.79
C PRO A 131 -11.27 23.65 10.39
N GLY A 132 -12.23 24.29 9.73
CA GLY A 132 -12.01 24.98 8.45
C GLY A 132 -11.78 24.10 7.21
N THR A 133 -11.73 22.77 7.33
CA THR A 133 -11.51 21.88 6.18
C THR A 133 -12.14 20.50 6.35
N LYS A 134 -12.23 19.76 5.24
CA LYS A 134 -12.71 18.38 5.17
C LYS A 134 -11.52 17.43 5.11
N VAL A 135 -11.67 16.23 5.66
CA VAL A 135 -10.68 15.16 5.54
C VAL A 135 -10.61 14.68 4.09
N SER A 136 -9.38 14.49 3.60
CA SER A 136 -9.07 13.94 2.29
C SER A 136 -8.60 12.49 2.40
N SER A 137 -7.49 12.27 3.10
CA SER A 137 -6.84 10.97 3.26
C SER A 137 -6.33 10.78 4.70
N ILE A 138 -6.20 9.52 5.11
CA ILE A 138 -5.57 9.13 6.37
C ILE A 138 -4.11 8.82 6.08
N ILE A 139 -3.21 9.29 6.94
CA ILE A 139 -1.76 9.12 6.84
C ILE A 139 -1.24 8.08 7.82
N ASP A 140 -1.86 8.00 8.98
CA ASP A 140 -1.54 7.05 10.02
C ASP A 140 -2.77 6.80 10.89
N GLN A 141 -2.93 5.56 11.36
CA GLN A 141 -3.92 5.17 12.36
C GLN A 141 -3.22 4.57 13.58
N GLU A 142 -2.78 5.42 14.49
CA GLU A 142 -2.24 5.01 15.78
C GLU A 142 -0.92 4.19 15.71
N LEU A 143 -0.24 4.11 14.55
CA LEU A 143 1.06 3.43 14.43
C LEU A 143 2.20 4.35 14.86
N PHE A 144 2.16 5.61 14.42
CA PHE A 144 3.16 6.60 14.78
C PHE A 144 3.07 6.92 16.28
N ARG A 145 1.83 7.12 16.77
CA ARG A 145 1.55 7.41 18.17
C ARG A 145 0.17 6.87 18.56
N GLU A 146 0.12 6.12 19.65
CA GLU A 146 -1.14 5.60 20.19
C GLU A 146 -2.18 6.71 20.41
N ASN A 147 -3.45 6.40 20.16
CA ASN A 147 -4.59 7.32 20.28
C ASN A 147 -4.60 8.50 19.32
N ILE A 148 -3.62 8.60 18.41
CA ILE A 148 -3.53 9.68 17.43
C ILE A 148 -3.73 9.13 16.02
N VAL A 149 -4.60 9.81 15.27
CA VAL A 149 -4.81 9.55 13.84
C VAL A 149 -4.34 10.79 13.08
N PHE A 150 -3.41 10.61 12.14
CA PHE A 150 -2.94 11.69 11.28
C PHE A 150 -3.70 11.68 9.95
N VAL A 151 -4.12 12.86 9.49
CA VAL A 151 -4.89 13.03 8.26
C VAL A 151 -4.45 14.26 7.47
N ILE A 152 -4.65 14.21 6.16
CA ILE A 152 -4.54 15.39 5.31
C ILE A 152 -5.94 15.99 5.07
N GLY A 153 -6.06 17.29 5.30
CA GLY A 153 -7.24 18.07 4.92
C GLY A 153 -7.27 18.35 3.41
N ARG A 154 -8.46 18.64 2.85
CA ARG A 154 -8.60 18.99 1.41
C ARG A 154 -7.86 20.27 1.00
N ASN A 155 -7.45 21.07 1.99
CA ASN A 155 -6.58 22.24 1.89
C ASN A 155 -5.07 21.89 1.86
N GLY A 156 -4.72 20.60 1.83
CA GLY A 156 -3.33 20.14 1.76
C GLY A 156 -2.54 20.32 3.04
N ARG A 157 -3.21 20.47 4.19
CA ARG A 157 -2.57 20.62 5.51
C ARG A 157 -2.66 19.36 6.35
N LEU A 158 -1.65 19.14 7.18
CA LEU A 158 -1.59 18.02 8.12
C LEU A 158 -2.35 18.33 9.43
N TYR A 159 -3.22 17.41 9.81
CA TYR A 159 -3.96 17.45 11.07
C TYR A 159 -3.76 16.15 11.84
N GLN A 160 -3.88 16.24 13.17
CA GLN A 160 -4.03 15.08 14.03
C GLN A 160 -5.38 15.11 14.76
N TYR A 161 -5.98 13.93 14.92
CA TYR A 161 -7.15 13.72 15.76
C TYR A 161 -6.75 12.88 16.98
N ASN A 162 -7.03 13.39 18.18
CA ASN A 162 -6.84 12.63 19.41
C ASN A 162 -8.12 11.87 19.74
N ARG A 163 -8.03 10.55 19.74
CA ARG A 163 -9.14 9.63 19.99
C ARG A 163 -9.73 9.73 21.39
N VAL A 164 -8.91 10.04 22.39
CA VAL A 164 -9.27 10.06 23.81
C VAL A 164 -10.02 11.35 24.16
N ILE A 165 -9.45 12.51 23.80
CA ILE A 165 -10.05 13.81 24.12
C ILE A 165 -10.94 14.38 22.99
N GLU A 166 -10.99 13.69 21.84
CA GLU A 166 -11.81 14.04 20.67
C GLU A 166 -11.52 15.42 20.07
N LEU A 167 -10.27 15.88 20.19
CA LEU A 167 -9.82 17.17 19.66
C LEU A 167 -9.00 17.01 18.39
N TRP A 168 -9.16 18.00 17.51
CA TRP A 168 -8.37 18.18 16.31
C TRP A 168 -7.26 19.20 16.57
N HIS A 169 -6.09 18.95 16.00
CA HIS A 169 -4.97 19.87 16.03
C HIS A 169 -4.36 19.99 14.63
N GLU A 170 -4.12 21.22 14.19
CA GLU A 170 -3.40 21.53 12.96
C GLU A 170 -1.91 21.62 13.26
N HIS A 171 -1.09 20.95 12.44
CA HIS A 171 0.36 21.09 12.54
C HIS A 171 0.82 22.31 11.77
N TYR A 172 1.80 23.05 12.32
CA TYR A 172 2.39 24.18 11.62
C TYR A 172 3.05 23.69 10.33
N GLN A 173 2.64 24.26 9.20
CA GLN A 173 3.10 23.90 7.87
C GLN A 173 3.33 25.19 7.07
N SER A 174 4.45 25.27 6.35
CA SER A 174 4.76 26.41 5.48
C SER A 174 3.64 26.65 4.48
N GLN A 175 3.37 27.91 4.13
CA GLN A 175 2.33 28.25 3.16
C GLN A 175 2.62 27.71 1.75
N HIS A 176 3.90 27.49 1.42
CA HIS A 176 4.33 26.98 0.12
C HIS A 176 4.26 25.45 0.04
N LEU A 177 4.29 24.77 1.19
CA LEU A 177 4.17 23.34 1.26
C LEU A 177 2.69 22.99 1.23
N VAL A 178 2.20 22.44 0.12
CA VAL A 178 0.82 21.92 0.01
C VAL A 178 0.92 20.41 -0.19
N LEU A 179 0.27 19.64 0.67
CA LEU A 179 0.28 18.18 0.59
C LEU A 179 -0.77 17.67 -0.40
N SER A 180 -0.41 16.62 -1.12
CA SER A 180 -1.32 15.89 -1.99
C SER A 180 -2.43 15.18 -1.21
N ARG A 181 -3.46 14.73 -1.93
CA ARG A 181 -4.66 14.11 -1.35
C ARG A 181 -4.56 12.59 -1.22
N VAL A 182 -3.41 12.00 -1.51
CA VAL A 182 -3.19 10.55 -1.38
C VAL A 182 -2.88 10.19 0.08
N PRO A 183 -3.14 8.94 0.51
CA PRO A 183 -2.60 8.43 1.77
C PRO A 183 -1.07 8.50 1.83
N GLY A 184 -0.53 8.71 3.01
CA GLY A 184 0.92 8.65 3.28
C GLY A 184 1.33 7.33 3.91
N THR A 185 2.52 7.32 4.51
CA THR A 185 3.03 6.20 5.31
C THR A 185 3.61 6.69 6.63
N ALA A 186 3.37 5.94 7.70
CA ALA A 186 4.07 6.12 8.96
C ALA A 186 5.31 5.23 9.04
N MET A 187 6.39 5.77 9.58
CA MET A 187 7.62 5.05 9.85
C MET A 187 7.96 5.12 11.33
N ARG A 188 8.18 3.96 11.93
CA ARG A 188 8.68 3.84 13.29
C ARG A 188 9.51 2.57 13.42
N SER A 189 10.75 2.72 13.84
CA SER A 189 11.69 1.59 13.97
C SER A 189 11.26 0.56 15.00
N SER A 190 10.59 1.00 16.08
CA SER A 190 10.00 0.13 17.11
C SER A 190 8.94 0.88 17.93
N LEU A 191 8.12 0.14 18.67
CA LEU A 191 7.14 0.73 19.61
C LEU A 191 7.77 1.52 20.76
N LEU A 192 9.04 1.27 21.07
CA LEU A 192 9.78 1.99 22.11
C LEU A 192 10.51 3.20 21.54
N SER A 193 10.63 3.28 20.21
CA SER A 193 11.29 4.40 19.55
C SER A 193 10.56 5.69 19.86
N LEU A 194 11.30 6.66 20.40
CA LEU A 194 10.83 8.03 20.57
C LEU A 194 11.00 8.85 19.29
N THR A 195 11.57 8.28 18.24
CA THR A 195 11.69 8.88 16.92
C THR A 195 10.77 8.19 15.92
N GLY A 196 10.25 8.96 14.97
CA GLY A 196 9.40 8.46 13.92
C GLY A 196 9.21 9.50 12.83
N SER A 197 8.73 9.06 11.67
CA SER A 197 8.48 9.94 10.53
C SER A 197 7.12 9.64 9.89
N LEU A 198 6.49 10.68 9.34
CA LEU A 198 5.36 10.54 8.42
C LEU A 198 5.83 10.97 7.03
N PHE A 199 5.77 10.07 6.05
CA PHE A 199 6.09 10.39 4.67
C PHE A 199 4.82 10.60 3.86
N MET A 200 4.78 11.70 3.12
CA MET A 200 3.65 12.15 2.32
C MET A 200 4.18 12.70 1.00
N LEU A 201 3.30 12.84 0.00
CA LEU A 201 3.63 13.57 -1.21
C LEU A 201 3.10 15.00 -1.14
N SER A 202 3.88 15.96 -1.61
CA SER A 202 3.41 17.30 -1.92
C SER A 202 2.54 17.31 -3.18
N GLU A 203 1.76 18.37 -3.38
CA GLU A 203 0.85 18.52 -4.52
C GLU A 203 1.59 18.59 -5.86
N ASP A 204 2.84 19.06 -5.86
CA ASP A 204 3.76 19.06 -7.01
C ASP A 204 4.46 17.70 -7.24
N GLY A 205 4.21 16.70 -6.39
CA GLY A 205 4.72 15.35 -6.52
C GLY A 205 6.12 15.12 -5.94
N GLY A 206 6.59 15.98 -5.04
CA GLY A 206 7.77 15.74 -4.22
C GLY A 206 7.49 14.86 -2.99
N LEU A 207 8.51 14.20 -2.47
CA LEU A 207 8.44 13.49 -1.19
C LEU A 207 8.72 14.46 -0.03
N VAL A 208 7.85 14.41 0.97
CA VAL A 208 7.91 15.25 2.17
C VAL A 208 7.87 14.36 3.40
N GLU A 209 8.71 14.67 4.38
CA GLU A 209 8.79 14.01 5.67
C GLU A 209 8.40 14.99 6.78
N TYR A 210 7.49 14.56 7.66
CA TYR A 210 7.27 15.20 8.95
C TYR A 210 7.87 14.31 10.04
N HIS A 211 9.05 14.72 10.51
CA HIS A 211 9.90 13.94 11.40
C HIS A 211 9.74 14.41 12.85
N TRP A 212 9.74 13.45 13.77
CA TRP A 212 9.81 13.71 15.20
C TRP A 212 11.08 13.11 15.80
N ASN A 213 11.81 13.96 16.53
CA ASN A 213 12.92 13.57 17.39
C ASN A 213 12.68 14.06 18.83
N SER A 214 13.18 13.34 19.83
CA SER A 214 13.09 13.74 21.24
C SER A 214 13.92 15.00 21.55
N LEU A 215 14.98 15.27 20.79
CA LEU A 215 15.84 16.43 20.96
C LEU A 215 15.28 17.68 20.28
N ASP A 216 14.94 17.57 18.99
CA ASP A 216 14.60 18.72 18.13
C ASP A 216 13.09 18.95 18.01
N GLY A 217 12.28 18.00 18.47
CA GLY A 217 10.84 18.02 18.30
C GLY A 217 10.43 17.73 16.85
N TRP A 218 9.38 18.40 16.40
CA TRP A 218 8.82 18.22 15.06
C TRP A 218 9.55 19.07 14.03
N SER A 219 9.94 18.47 12.91
CA SER A 219 10.55 19.15 11.78
C SER A 219 9.99 18.67 10.44
N TRP A 220 9.92 19.59 9.48
CA TRP A 220 9.57 19.28 8.09
C TRP A 220 10.85 19.13 7.27
N VAL A 221 10.89 18.10 6.43
CA VAL A 221 11.99 17.84 5.51
C VAL A 221 11.41 17.61 4.11
N GLU A 222 11.83 18.42 3.15
CA GLU A 222 11.45 18.26 1.75
C GLU A 222 12.56 17.47 1.03
N HIS A 223 12.29 16.20 0.71
CA HIS A 223 13.24 15.37 -0.04
C HIS A 223 13.18 15.60 -1.55
N GLY A 224 12.10 16.22 -2.04
CA GLY A 224 11.87 16.47 -3.45
C GLY A 224 11.64 15.19 -4.25
N THR A 225 12.11 15.18 -5.49
CA THR A 225 11.95 14.07 -6.43
C THR A 225 13.28 13.37 -6.71
N PRO A 226 13.28 12.11 -7.20
CA PRO A 226 14.51 11.41 -7.57
C PRO A 226 15.28 12.11 -8.70
N HIS A 227 14.58 12.77 -9.63
CA HIS A 227 15.17 13.61 -10.67
C HIS A 227 14.18 14.71 -11.10
N ARG A 228 14.67 15.80 -11.69
CA ARG A 228 13.87 17.00 -12.06
C ARG A 228 12.69 16.74 -13.00
N GLU A 229 12.74 15.69 -13.81
CA GLU A 229 11.73 15.39 -14.83
C GLU A 229 10.65 14.41 -14.35
N VAL A 230 10.80 13.88 -13.14
CA VAL A 230 9.91 12.85 -12.60
C VAL A 230 9.21 13.38 -11.36
N THR A 231 7.90 13.45 -11.39
CA THR A 231 7.07 13.59 -10.18
C THR A 231 6.74 12.21 -9.61
N LEU A 232 6.61 12.13 -8.30
CA LEU A 232 6.14 10.92 -7.61
C LEU A 232 4.62 10.85 -7.69
N VAL A 233 4.09 9.65 -7.88
CA VAL A 233 2.66 9.38 -8.07
C VAL A 233 2.21 8.24 -7.16
N GLY A 234 0.97 8.31 -6.69
CA GLY A 234 0.41 7.32 -5.78
C GLY A 234 0.85 7.50 -4.33
N SER A 235 0.41 6.60 -3.45
CA SER A 235 0.84 6.60 -2.06
C SER A 235 2.23 5.98 -1.90
N PRO A 236 3.09 6.52 -1.01
CA PRO A 236 4.32 5.85 -0.61
C PRO A 236 4.06 4.43 -0.09
N SER A 237 5.01 3.51 -0.30
CA SER A 237 4.95 2.19 0.34
C SER A 237 5.10 2.30 1.85
N PRO A 238 4.70 1.26 2.61
CA PRO A 238 5.19 1.07 3.97
C PRO A 238 6.72 1.11 4.01
N CYS A 239 7.28 1.48 5.17
CA CYS A 239 8.72 1.58 5.34
C CYS A 239 9.35 0.21 5.67
N PHE A 240 10.51 -0.05 5.07
CA PHE A 240 11.29 -1.26 5.26
C PHE A 240 12.53 -0.95 6.11
N GLU A 241 12.78 -1.80 7.11
CA GLU A 241 13.88 -1.67 8.09
C GLU A 241 13.93 -0.32 8.82
N GLY A 242 12.81 0.40 8.84
CA GLY A 242 12.70 1.71 9.48
C GLY A 242 13.54 2.82 8.82
N ASN A 243 14.13 2.60 7.64
CA ASN A 243 15.06 3.54 6.99
C ASN A 243 14.92 3.59 5.46
N SER A 244 13.93 2.91 4.87
CA SER A 244 13.74 2.92 3.42
C SER A 244 12.27 2.78 3.01
N LEU A 245 11.91 3.30 1.83
CA LEU A 245 10.58 3.16 1.25
C LEU A 245 10.61 3.23 -0.28
N PHE A 246 9.66 2.57 -0.92
CA PHE A 246 9.46 2.59 -2.36
C PHE A 246 8.43 3.64 -2.77
N LEU A 247 8.73 4.33 -3.86
CA LEU A 247 7.88 5.33 -4.49
C LEU A 247 7.81 5.07 -5.99
N ILE A 248 6.70 5.48 -6.61
CA ILE A 248 6.46 5.27 -8.04
C ILE A 248 6.58 6.63 -8.74
N GLY A 249 7.36 6.67 -9.82
CA GLY A 249 7.47 7.85 -10.67
C GLY A 249 6.36 7.92 -11.71
N SER A 250 6.03 9.13 -12.14
CA SER A 250 5.13 9.42 -13.27
C SER A 250 5.56 8.72 -14.58
N ASP A 251 6.86 8.48 -14.74
CA ASP A 251 7.46 7.73 -15.84
C ASP A 251 7.18 6.22 -15.82
N GLY A 252 6.65 5.71 -14.70
CA GLY A 252 6.33 4.31 -14.46
C GLY A 252 7.48 3.47 -13.89
N LYS A 253 8.56 4.12 -13.43
CA LYS A 253 9.68 3.46 -12.73
C LYS A 253 9.46 3.47 -11.21
N VAL A 254 10.06 2.50 -10.53
CA VAL A 254 10.12 2.41 -9.07
C VAL A 254 11.40 3.04 -8.59
N TYR A 255 11.30 3.84 -7.54
CA TYR A 255 12.41 4.49 -6.86
C TYR A 255 12.43 4.09 -5.40
N LEU A 256 13.62 3.75 -4.90
CA LEU A 256 13.87 3.51 -3.49
C LEU A 256 14.47 4.76 -2.87
N ARG A 257 13.79 5.30 -1.86
CA ARG A 257 14.35 6.30 -0.95
C ARG A 257 14.91 5.55 0.26
N TYR A 258 16.20 5.69 0.54
CA TYR A 258 16.84 4.96 1.64
C TYR A 258 17.88 5.82 2.36
N MET A 259 18.08 5.54 3.64
CA MET A 259 19.07 6.21 4.47
C MET A 259 20.36 5.39 4.51
N GLU A 260 21.46 5.98 4.07
CA GLU A 260 22.79 5.37 4.10
C GLU A 260 23.74 6.31 4.85
N GLN A 261 24.32 5.84 5.95
CA GLN A 261 25.25 6.62 6.77
C GLN A 261 24.67 7.99 7.19
N MET A 262 23.40 8.02 7.61
CA MET A 262 22.64 9.22 7.99
C MET A 262 22.37 10.20 6.84
N ILE A 263 22.62 9.80 5.59
CA ILE A 263 22.33 10.59 4.40
C ILE A 263 21.28 9.88 3.58
N TRP A 264 20.21 10.59 3.29
CA TRP A 264 19.16 10.06 2.44
C TRP A 264 19.58 10.03 0.96
N ARG A 265 19.49 8.87 0.31
CA ARG A 265 19.80 8.65 -1.12
C ARG A 265 18.61 8.13 -1.92
N TRP A 266 18.70 8.30 -3.23
CA TRP A 266 17.73 7.79 -4.20
C TRP A 266 18.38 6.68 -5.01
N LYS A 267 17.66 5.57 -5.21
CA LYS A 267 18.06 4.51 -6.13
C LYS A 267 16.92 4.26 -7.11
N ASN A 268 17.25 4.20 -8.39
CA ASN A 268 16.31 3.83 -9.44
C ASN A 268 16.26 2.30 -9.55
N CYS A 269 15.08 1.73 -9.33
CA CYS A 269 14.81 0.29 -9.45
C CYS A 269 14.17 -0.07 -10.80
N GLY A 270 13.87 0.92 -11.65
CA GLY A 270 13.26 0.71 -12.97
C GLY A 270 11.87 0.09 -12.88
N PHE A 271 11.54 -0.76 -13.84
CA PHE A 271 10.32 -1.56 -13.88
C PHE A 271 10.71 -2.97 -14.39
N PRO A 272 9.91 -4.01 -14.14
CA PRO A 272 10.30 -5.36 -14.52
C PRO A 272 10.45 -5.49 -16.05
N SER A 273 11.58 -6.04 -16.48
CA SER A 273 11.83 -6.36 -17.89
C SER A 273 11.79 -7.87 -18.10
N TRP A 274 11.23 -8.30 -19.23
CA TRP A 274 11.08 -9.74 -19.55
C TRP A 274 12.41 -10.49 -19.62
N GLY A 275 13.52 -9.80 -19.90
CA GLY A 275 14.86 -10.39 -19.99
C GLY A 275 15.48 -10.75 -18.64
N GLN A 276 14.99 -10.18 -17.52
CA GLN A 276 15.54 -10.45 -16.18
C GLN A 276 14.80 -11.56 -15.43
N VAL A 277 13.49 -11.71 -15.68
CA VAL A 277 12.62 -12.65 -14.94
C VAL A 277 12.76 -14.11 -15.41
N ASN A 278 13.17 -14.33 -16.67
CA ASN A 278 13.28 -15.68 -17.24
C ASN A 278 14.64 -16.37 -17.00
N VAL A 279 15.62 -15.70 -16.38
CA VAL A 279 16.98 -16.24 -16.25
C VAL A 279 17.08 -17.28 -15.13
N GLU A 280 16.17 -17.28 -14.16
CA GLU A 280 16.22 -18.22 -13.02
C GLU A 280 15.47 -19.53 -13.25
N ASP A 281 14.47 -19.58 -14.14
CA ASP A 281 13.78 -20.83 -14.50
C ASP A 281 14.58 -21.72 -15.46
N GLN A 282 15.70 -21.25 -16.01
CA GLN A 282 16.58 -22.02 -16.91
C GLN A 282 17.97 -22.37 -16.33
N ARG A 283 18.36 -21.86 -15.16
CA ARG A 283 19.69 -22.11 -14.56
C ARG A 283 19.74 -23.32 -13.62
N ARG A 284 19.21 -24.46 -14.07
CA ARG A 284 19.61 -25.79 -13.53
C ARG A 284 20.52 -26.58 -14.47
N ALA A 285 21.05 -25.96 -15.50
CA ALA A 285 22.12 -26.51 -16.31
C ALA A 285 23.21 -25.46 -16.54
N GLU A 286 24.44 -25.86 -16.20
CA GLU A 286 25.72 -25.33 -16.65
C GLU A 286 26.30 -24.11 -15.92
N ALA A 287 27.37 -24.40 -15.18
CA ALA A 287 28.29 -23.46 -14.57
C ALA A 287 29.21 -22.86 -15.64
N ALA A 288 29.24 -21.53 -15.75
CA ALA A 288 30.42 -20.78 -16.18
C ALA A 288 30.30 -19.29 -15.80
N ASP A 289 31.26 -18.88 -15.00
CA ASP A 289 31.82 -17.54 -14.75
C ASP A 289 31.48 -16.44 -15.78
N VAL A 290 30.68 -15.44 -15.37
CA VAL A 290 30.77 -14.05 -15.88
C VAL A 290 30.37 -13.08 -14.76
N ARG A 291 31.34 -12.22 -14.40
CA ARG A 291 31.20 -11.07 -13.51
C ARG A 291 30.50 -9.89 -14.20
N GLU A 292 29.84 -9.07 -13.37
CA GLU A 292 29.31 -7.71 -13.61
C GLU A 292 28.09 -7.51 -14.53
N ALA A 293 26.94 -7.17 -13.93
CA ALA A 293 25.86 -6.33 -14.52
C ALA A 293 24.88 -5.89 -13.41
N VAL A 294 25.22 -4.92 -12.56
CA VAL A 294 24.75 -3.50 -12.59
C VAL A 294 23.44 -3.26 -13.34
N CYS A 295 22.47 -2.66 -12.63
CA CYS A 295 21.22 -2.11 -13.15
C CYS A 295 21.45 -1.30 -14.44
N THR A 296 21.16 -1.90 -15.59
CA THR A 296 21.26 -1.24 -16.89
C THR A 296 19.89 -1.23 -17.55
N ASP A 297 19.56 -0.05 -18.06
CA ASP A 297 18.38 0.23 -18.88
C ASP A 297 18.63 -0.29 -20.31
N GLU A 298 17.53 -0.65 -20.98
CA GLU A 298 17.39 -0.95 -22.42
C GLU A 298 17.65 -2.37 -22.92
N GLN A 299 16.55 -3.08 -23.20
CA GLN A 299 16.46 -4.05 -24.30
C GLN A 299 15.20 -3.77 -25.13
N LYS A 300 15.36 -3.80 -26.46
CA LYS A 300 14.28 -3.60 -27.44
C LYS A 300 13.18 -4.66 -27.28
N PRO A 301 11.90 -4.28 -27.34
CA PRO A 301 10.81 -5.24 -27.21
C PRO A 301 10.77 -6.17 -28.42
N ASN A 302 10.76 -7.48 -28.18
CA ASN A 302 10.36 -8.46 -29.19
C ASN A 302 8.90 -8.19 -29.60
N ASP A 303 8.62 -8.24 -30.91
CA ASP A 303 7.36 -7.86 -31.56
C ASP A 303 6.10 -8.67 -31.15
N ILE A 304 6.22 -9.59 -30.19
CA ILE A 304 5.12 -10.46 -29.72
C ILE A 304 4.21 -9.73 -28.70
N ASN A 305 4.64 -8.59 -28.14
CA ASN A 305 4.06 -8.02 -26.91
C ASN A 305 3.54 -6.57 -27.03
N LYS A 306 2.95 -6.19 -28.17
CA LYS A 306 2.43 -4.82 -28.40
C LYS A 306 1.35 -4.35 -27.40
N HIS A 307 0.82 -5.23 -26.54
CA HIS A 307 -0.22 -4.89 -25.56
C HIS A 307 0.22 -5.00 -24.10
N CYS A 308 1.49 -5.33 -23.84
CA CYS A 308 1.98 -5.54 -22.48
C CYS A 308 2.87 -4.40 -22.01
N ASN A 309 2.32 -3.58 -21.13
CA ASN A 309 2.99 -2.43 -20.55
C ASN A 309 3.51 -2.78 -19.16
N THR A 310 4.81 -3.09 -19.08
CA THR A 310 5.47 -3.45 -17.82
C THR A 310 5.76 -2.27 -16.89
N LYS A 311 5.40 -1.04 -17.28
CA LYS A 311 5.50 0.11 -16.38
C LYS A 311 4.58 -0.06 -15.19
N VAL A 312 5.01 0.46 -14.05
CA VAL A 312 4.27 0.38 -12.80
C VAL A 312 3.10 1.39 -12.80
N SER A 313 1.96 0.95 -12.28
CA SER A 313 0.76 1.76 -12.03
C SER A 313 0.94 2.61 -10.77
N SER A 314 0.17 3.69 -10.61
CA SER A 314 0.24 4.56 -9.43
C SER A 314 -0.40 3.98 -8.16
N THR A 315 -0.68 2.67 -8.15
CA THR A 315 -1.27 1.96 -7.01
C THR A 315 -0.23 1.80 -5.91
N ARG A 316 -0.66 1.98 -4.66
CA ARG A 316 0.23 1.87 -3.49
C ARG A 316 0.95 0.51 -3.51
N PRO A 317 2.28 0.47 -3.35
CA PRO A 317 3.01 -0.79 -3.22
C PRO A 317 2.55 -1.57 -1.98
N ILE A 318 2.42 -2.90 -2.12
CA ILE A 318 1.90 -3.77 -1.06
C ILE A 318 3.06 -4.62 -0.51
N PRO A 319 3.36 -4.55 0.80
CA PRO A 319 4.35 -5.44 1.41
C PRO A 319 3.81 -6.87 1.39
N TYR A 320 4.59 -7.80 0.83
CA TYR A 320 4.22 -9.21 0.75
C TYR A 320 4.99 -10.05 1.77
N SER A 321 6.24 -9.66 2.06
CA SER A 321 7.02 -10.11 3.21
C SER A 321 7.97 -8.98 3.64
N GLU A 322 8.76 -9.21 4.69
CA GLU A 322 9.84 -8.28 5.10
C GLU A 322 10.83 -7.98 3.95
N ASP A 323 10.99 -8.93 3.03
CA ASP A 323 11.96 -8.87 1.92
C ASP A 323 11.30 -8.80 0.54
N SER A 324 9.98 -8.56 0.45
CA SER A 324 9.26 -8.57 -0.82
C SER A 324 8.13 -7.55 -0.88
N VAL A 325 8.02 -6.89 -2.03
CA VAL A 325 6.98 -5.88 -2.32
C VAL A 325 6.33 -6.17 -3.67
N ILE A 326 5.01 -6.12 -3.70
CA ILE A 326 4.20 -6.28 -4.90
C ILE A 326 3.79 -4.92 -5.45
N PHE A 327 3.93 -4.77 -6.76
CA PHE A 327 3.50 -3.63 -7.54
C PHE A 327 2.47 -4.05 -8.58
N GLU A 328 1.49 -3.20 -8.84
CA GLU A 328 0.59 -3.35 -9.97
C GLU A 328 1.22 -2.74 -11.22
N LEU A 329 1.18 -3.45 -12.35
CA LEU A 329 1.62 -2.97 -13.65
C LEU A 329 0.47 -2.30 -14.40
N ARG A 330 0.77 -1.40 -15.33
CA ARG A 330 -0.24 -0.68 -16.13
C ARG A 330 -1.06 -1.59 -17.05
N ASP A 331 -0.63 -2.83 -17.25
CA ASP A 331 -1.37 -3.86 -17.99
C ASP A 331 -2.18 -4.82 -17.08
N GLY A 332 -2.34 -4.46 -15.81
CA GLY A 332 -3.14 -5.20 -14.82
C GLY A 332 -2.46 -6.45 -14.26
N ARG A 333 -1.23 -6.78 -14.66
CA ARG A 333 -0.41 -7.81 -14.01
C ARG A 333 0.18 -7.28 -12.71
N LEU A 334 0.74 -8.18 -11.92
CA LEU A 334 1.48 -7.84 -10.71
C LEU A 334 2.96 -8.14 -10.90
N ALA A 335 3.83 -7.42 -10.21
CA ALA A 335 5.26 -7.67 -10.21
C ALA A 335 5.82 -7.66 -8.79
N GLU A 336 6.72 -8.58 -8.52
CA GLU A 336 7.38 -8.74 -7.23
C GLU A 336 8.82 -8.25 -7.32
N ILE A 337 9.18 -7.30 -6.47
CA ILE A 337 10.58 -6.99 -6.17
C ILE A 337 10.95 -7.70 -4.88
N GLN A 338 12.10 -8.37 -4.86
CA GLN A 338 12.59 -9.12 -3.71
C GLN A 338 14.00 -8.67 -3.36
N ARG A 339 14.29 -8.67 -2.06
CA ARG A 339 15.63 -8.45 -1.55
C ARG A 339 16.41 -9.76 -1.52
N GLY A 340 17.51 -9.81 -2.26
CA GLY A 340 18.45 -10.94 -2.23
C GLY A 340 19.39 -10.90 -1.02
N GLU A 341 20.23 -11.93 -0.89
CA GLU A 341 21.20 -12.07 0.22
C GLU A 341 22.18 -10.89 0.32
N ASP A 342 22.52 -10.27 -0.81
CA ASP A 342 23.38 -9.08 -0.89
C ASP A 342 22.68 -7.78 -0.43
N SER A 343 21.50 -7.87 0.18
CA SER A 343 20.64 -6.74 0.55
C SER A 343 20.21 -5.87 -0.64
N GLN A 344 20.35 -6.38 -1.86
CA GLN A 344 19.93 -5.69 -3.08
C GLN A 344 18.51 -6.08 -3.48
N TRP A 345 17.70 -5.07 -3.77
CA TRP A 345 16.36 -5.24 -4.33
C TRP A 345 16.42 -5.49 -5.83
N THR A 346 15.84 -6.60 -6.28
CA THR A 346 15.79 -7.04 -7.67
C THR A 346 14.39 -7.51 -8.05
N TRP A 347 13.99 -7.29 -9.31
CA TRP A 347 12.71 -7.80 -9.80
C TRP A 347 12.78 -9.32 -9.90
N SER A 348 11.95 -10.00 -9.11
CA SER A 348 11.94 -11.46 -9.03
C SER A 348 11.02 -12.06 -10.10
N ARG A 349 9.76 -11.61 -10.16
CA ARG A 349 8.77 -12.21 -11.07
C ARG A 349 7.62 -11.30 -11.45
N ILE A 350 6.96 -11.65 -12.54
CA ILE A 350 5.67 -11.07 -12.96
C ILE A 350 4.59 -12.13 -12.74
N ILE A 351 3.53 -11.77 -12.02
CA ILE A 351 2.39 -12.63 -11.69
C ILE A 351 1.22 -12.23 -12.59
N SER A 352 0.75 -13.21 -13.36
CA SER A 352 -0.45 -13.07 -14.20
C SER A 352 -1.69 -12.92 -13.35
N THR A 353 -2.57 -12.01 -13.76
CA THR A 353 -3.87 -11.81 -13.13
C THR A 353 -4.99 -12.32 -14.05
N PRO A 354 -6.15 -12.72 -13.51
CA PRO A 354 -7.31 -13.14 -14.33
C PRO A 354 -7.83 -12.05 -15.28
N THR A 355 -7.40 -10.80 -15.11
CA THR A 355 -7.83 -9.65 -15.91
C THR A 355 -6.85 -9.23 -16.99
N SER A 356 -5.61 -9.72 -16.96
CA SER A 356 -4.61 -9.30 -17.94
C SER A 356 -4.69 -10.12 -19.23
N LEU A 357 -4.78 -9.43 -20.37
CA LEU A 357 -4.81 -10.04 -21.70
C LEU A 357 -3.40 -10.42 -22.22
N CYS A 358 -2.36 -10.09 -21.47
CA CYS A 358 -0.97 -10.29 -21.86
C CYS A 358 -0.52 -11.74 -22.02
N LEU A 359 -1.33 -12.70 -21.55
CA LEU A 359 -1.00 -14.12 -21.51
C LEU A 359 -2.17 -15.00 -21.97
N GLU A 360 -3.08 -14.49 -22.81
CA GLU A 360 -4.22 -15.27 -23.35
C GLU A 360 -3.81 -16.60 -24.03
N ASN A 361 -2.56 -16.71 -24.50
CA ASN A 361 -2.04 -17.94 -25.11
C ASN A 361 -1.58 -19.02 -24.12
N TYR A 362 -1.43 -18.73 -22.82
CA TYR A 362 -1.04 -19.76 -21.83
C TYR A 362 -2.23 -20.59 -21.37
N TRP A 363 -3.44 -20.01 -21.35
CA TRP A 363 -4.65 -20.70 -20.90
C TRP A 363 -5.28 -21.59 -21.99
N THR A 364 -5.04 -21.28 -23.26
CA THR A 364 -5.52 -22.09 -24.40
C THR A 364 -4.65 -23.33 -24.65
N ALA A 365 -3.38 -23.32 -24.25
CA ALA A 365 -2.46 -24.45 -24.47
C ALA A 365 -2.59 -25.61 -23.46
N VAL A 366 -3.27 -25.41 -22.32
CA VAL A 366 -3.49 -26.46 -21.29
C VAL A 366 -4.86 -27.15 -21.46
N ALA A 367 -5.66 -26.70 -22.44
CA ALA A 367 -6.99 -27.24 -22.72
C ALA A 367 -7.09 -27.95 -24.09
N SER A 368 -5.95 -28.40 -24.67
CA SER A 368 -5.92 -29.20 -25.90
C SER A 368 -5.38 -30.60 -25.68
#